data_AF-A0A662Z1F5-F1
#
_entry.id   AF-A0A662Z1F5-F1
#
_cell.length_a   1.000
_cell.length_b   1.000
_cell.length_c   1.000
_cell.angle_alpha   90.00
_cell.angle_beta   90.00
_cell.angle_gamma   90.00
#
_symmetry.space_group_name_H-M   'P 1'
#
loop_
_entity.id
_entity.type
_entity.pdbx_description
1 polymer ?
#
loop_
_entity_poly.entity_id
_entity_poly.type
_entity_poly.pdbx_seq_one_letter_code
_entity_poly.pdbx_strand_id
1 'polypeptide(L)'
;KVGEYLKYDTFVMGATIMSPADTMKHIKFSDLPKAVDTNYLRRVVASGGEIYVGHPYEMCVYRSGDTSHHTWNVNDLSMLRNAEIVGFGTPESTVHIS
;
A
#
# COMPACT_ATOMS: atom_id res chain seq x y z
N LYS A 1 4.45 -6.14 19.91
CA LYS A 1 3.44 -5.56 20.84
C LYS A 1 2.37 -4.83 20.02
N VAL A 2 1.09 -4.94 20.36
CA VAL A 2 0.03 -4.11 19.74
C VAL A 2 0.35 -2.65 20.08
N GLY A 3 0.82 -1.88 19.11
CA GLY A 3 1.23 -0.48 19.29
C GLY A 3 2.64 -0.13 18.79
N GLU A 4 3.52 -1.10 18.55
CA GLU A 4 4.87 -0.81 18.01
C GLU A 4 4.84 -0.32 16.56
N TYR A 5 3.80 -0.73 15.82
CA TYR A 5 3.66 -0.43 14.40
C TYR A 5 2.74 0.75 14.08
N LEU A 6 1.98 1.24 15.08
CA LEU A 6 1.13 2.41 14.92
C LEU A 6 2.01 3.65 14.78
N LYS A 7 2.06 4.20 13.58
CA LYS A 7 2.86 5.39 13.28
C LYS A 7 2.13 6.33 12.33
N TYR A 8 2.46 7.61 12.46
CA TYR A 8 2.14 8.60 11.44
C TYR A 8 3.05 8.39 10.24
N ASP A 9 2.46 8.45 9.05
CA ASP A 9 3.21 8.42 7.80
C ASP A 9 2.57 9.41 6.82
N THR A 10 3.19 9.59 5.65
CA THR A 10 2.64 10.38 4.55
C THR A 10 2.12 9.51 3.42
N PHE A 11 2.28 8.19 3.54
CA PHE A 11 1.97 7.25 2.49
C PHE A 11 1.51 5.89 3.02
N VAL A 12 0.53 5.31 2.33
CA VAL A 12 0.10 3.91 2.46
C VAL A 12 -0.20 3.35 1.07
N MET A 13 -0.22 2.02 0.94
CA MET A 13 -0.62 1.37 -0.30
C MET A 13 -2.11 1.62 -0.56
N GLY A 14 -2.48 1.86 -1.83
CA GLY A 14 -3.86 2.24 -2.19
C GLY A 14 -4.94 1.28 -1.68
N ALA A 15 -4.67 -0.03 -1.78
CA ALA A 15 -5.62 -1.06 -1.35
C ALA A 15 -5.80 -1.18 0.17
N THR A 16 -5.05 -0.40 0.97
CA THR A 16 -5.17 -0.36 2.44
C THR A 16 -5.80 0.95 2.93
N ILE A 17 -6.29 1.81 2.04
CA ILE A 17 -6.88 3.10 2.43
C ILE A 17 -8.27 2.89 3.05
N MET A 18 -8.40 3.28 4.31
CA MET A 18 -9.68 3.46 4.99
C MET A 18 -9.79 4.91 5.49
N SER A 19 -10.95 5.54 5.31
CA SER A 19 -11.16 6.95 5.63
C SER A 19 -12.62 7.21 6.00
N PRO A 20 -12.92 8.24 6.82
CA PRO A 20 -14.29 8.72 6.97
C PRO A 20 -14.93 9.02 5.61
N ALA A 21 -16.23 8.70 5.49
CA ALA A 21 -16.96 8.86 4.24
C ALA A 21 -16.98 10.32 3.76
N ASP A 22 -17.10 11.27 4.68
CA ASP A 22 -17.16 12.71 4.33
C ASP A 22 -15.83 13.21 3.78
N THR A 23 -14.69 12.73 4.31
CA THR A 23 -13.36 13.00 3.76
C THR A 23 -13.24 12.50 2.33
N MET A 24 -13.65 11.25 2.06
CA MET A 24 -13.62 10.69 0.70
C MET A 24 -14.53 11.45 -0.27
N LYS A 25 -15.73 11.85 0.19
CA LYS A 25 -16.68 12.64 -0.63
C LYS A 25 -16.18 14.04 -0.93
N HIS A 26 -15.45 14.66 0.00
CA HIS A 26 -14.91 16.01 -0.16
C HIS A 26 -13.68 16.04 -1.07
N ILE A 27 -12.69 15.17 -0.81
CA ILE A 27 -11.43 15.17 -1.54
C ILE A 27 -11.60 14.48 -2.90
N LYS A 28 -12.26 13.32 -2.92
CA LYS A 28 -12.44 12.43 -4.09
C LYS A 28 -11.13 11.95 -4.72
N PHE A 29 -11.19 10.78 -5.34
CA PHE A 29 -10.12 10.34 -6.24
C PHE A 29 -10.16 11.17 -7.53
N SER A 30 -8.98 11.57 -7.98
CA SER A 30 -8.84 12.30 -9.24
C SER A 30 -8.95 11.32 -10.41
N ASP A 31 -9.50 11.78 -11.53
CA ASP A 31 -9.52 11.00 -12.77
C ASP A 31 -8.11 11.02 -13.40
N LEU A 32 -7.28 10.06 -13.00
CA LEU A 32 -5.89 9.93 -13.42
C LEU A 32 -5.60 8.50 -13.88
N PRO A 33 -4.84 8.32 -14.97
CA PRO A 33 -4.50 6.99 -15.46
C PRO A 33 -3.51 6.24 -14.56
N LYS A 34 -2.82 6.95 -13.64
CA LYS A 34 -1.87 6.39 -12.68
C LYS A 34 -1.71 7.28 -11.46
N ALA A 35 -1.21 6.70 -10.36
CA ALA A 35 -0.92 7.40 -9.12
C ALA A 35 -2.15 8.09 -8.49
N VAL A 36 -3.35 7.55 -8.73
CA VAL A 36 -4.62 8.06 -8.21
C VAL A 36 -4.62 8.07 -6.67
N ASP A 37 -4.12 7.00 -6.05
CA ASP A 37 -4.01 6.88 -4.60
C ASP A 37 -2.98 7.85 -4.02
N THR A 38 -1.80 7.96 -4.64
CA THR A 38 -0.77 8.92 -4.22
C THR A 38 -1.28 10.36 -4.30
N ASN A 39 -2.03 10.69 -5.36
CA ASN A 39 -2.65 12.00 -5.50
C ASN A 39 -3.68 12.26 -4.39
N TYR A 40 -4.54 11.28 -4.09
CA TYR A 40 -5.51 11.36 -2.99
C TYR A 40 -4.82 11.60 -1.64
N LEU A 41 -3.83 10.79 -1.27
CA LEU A 41 -3.11 10.92 0.01
C LEU A 41 -2.42 12.27 0.17
N ARG A 42 -1.79 12.78 -0.89
CA ARG A 42 -1.18 14.13 -0.87
C ARG A 42 -2.22 15.22 -0.62
N ARG A 43 -3.41 15.10 -1.22
CA ARG A 43 -4.50 16.05 -1.04
C ARG A 43 -5.11 15.96 0.36
N VAL A 44 -5.19 14.76 0.95
CA VAL A 44 -5.58 14.57 2.37
C VAL A 44 -4.64 15.36 3.28
N VAL A 45 -3.32 15.17 3.14
CA VAL A 45 -2.33 15.88 3.95
C VAL A 45 -2.38 17.39 3.71
N ALA A 46 -2.51 17.83 2.46
CA ALA A 46 -2.61 19.25 2.13
C ALA A 46 -3.89 19.92 2.69
N SER A 47 -4.96 19.17 2.91
CA SER A 47 -6.18 19.63 3.57
C SER A 47 -6.13 19.55 5.10
N GLY A 48 -4.96 19.26 5.69
CA GLY A 48 -4.77 19.13 7.14
C GLY A 48 -5.19 17.78 7.72
N GLY A 49 -5.45 16.78 6.86
CA GLY A 49 -5.70 15.41 7.30
C GLY A 49 -4.41 14.68 7.66
N GLU A 50 -4.54 13.67 8.51
CA GLU A 50 -3.42 12.83 8.95
C GLU A 50 -3.58 11.40 8.42
N ILE A 51 -2.46 10.74 8.18
CA ILE A 51 -2.42 9.34 7.74
C ILE A 51 -1.81 8.51 8.85
N TYR A 52 -2.54 7.46 9.24
CA TYR A 52 -2.14 6.51 10.27
C TYR A 52 -1.87 5.16 9.62
N VAL A 53 -0.75 4.55 9.96
CA VAL A 53 -0.40 3.19 9.55
C VAL A 53 -0.74 2.25 10.70
N GLY A 54 -1.55 1.23 10.43
CA GLY A 54 -1.94 0.18 11.37
C GLY A 54 -0.80 -0.79 11.65
N HIS A 55 -0.76 -1.87 10.87
CA HIS A 55 0.30 -2.87 10.92
C HIS A 55 0.85 -3.15 9.52
N PRO A 56 2.19 -3.18 9.32
CA PRO A 56 2.80 -3.24 8.00
C PRO A 56 2.52 -4.53 7.23
N TYR A 57 2.04 -5.57 7.90
CA TYR A 57 1.75 -6.88 7.31
C TYR A 57 0.24 -7.17 7.16
N GLU A 58 -0.62 -6.15 7.18
CA GLU A 58 -2.09 -6.32 7.03
C GLU A 58 -2.54 -6.68 5.61
N MET A 59 -1.63 -6.60 4.63
CA MET A 59 -1.94 -6.81 3.22
C MET A 59 -0.83 -7.57 2.53
N CYS A 60 -1.20 -8.57 1.73
CA CYS A 60 -0.31 -9.35 0.90
C CYS A 60 -0.62 -9.07 -0.57
N VAL A 61 0.41 -8.74 -1.35
CA VAL A 61 0.31 -8.60 -2.81
C VAL A 61 0.91 -9.83 -3.47
N TYR A 62 0.07 -10.61 -4.15
CA TYR A 62 0.53 -11.64 -5.06
C TYR A 62 0.66 -11.08 -6.47
N ARG A 63 1.82 -11.30 -7.11
CA ARG A 63 2.08 -10.94 -8.50
C ARG A 63 2.36 -12.20 -9.31
N SER A 64 1.53 -12.44 -10.33
CA SER A 64 1.81 -13.49 -11.31
C SER A 64 3.09 -13.17 -12.09
N GLY A 65 3.87 -14.20 -12.43
CA GLY A 65 5.01 -14.07 -13.35
C GLY A 65 4.59 -13.69 -14.78
N ASP A 66 3.33 -13.95 -15.15
CA ASP A 66 2.72 -13.35 -16.34
C ASP A 66 2.16 -11.97 -15.98
N THR A 67 2.84 -10.92 -16.42
CA THR A 67 2.47 -9.53 -16.16
C THR A 67 1.48 -8.96 -17.18
N SER A 68 1.16 -9.67 -18.26
CA SER A 68 0.26 -9.16 -19.32
C SER A 68 -1.15 -8.85 -18.82
N HIS A 69 -1.56 -9.51 -17.73
CA HIS A 69 -2.84 -9.33 -17.07
C HIS A 69 -2.81 -8.30 -15.93
N HIS A 70 -1.64 -7.71 -15.61
CA HIS A 70 -1.55 -6.74 -14.51
C HIS A 70 -2.04 -5.37 -15.00
N THR A 71 -3.02 -4.81 -14.30
CA THR A 71 -3.43 -3.41 -14.51
C THR A 71 -2.30 -2.43 -14.19
N TRP A 72 -1.30 -2.85 -13.41
CA TRP A 72 -0.12 -2.05 -13.07
C TRP A 72 1.19 -2.66 -13.59
N ASN A 73 1.67 -2.07 -14.70
CA ASN A 73 2.93 -2.41 -15.34
C ASN A 73 4.13 -1.73 -14.66
N VAL A 74 4.35 -2.05 -13.39
CA VAL A 74 5.55 -1.64 -12.64
C VAL A 74 6.62 -2.73 -12.69
N ASN A 75 7.88 -2.34 -12.86
CA ASN A 75 9.02 -3.26 -12.80
C ASN A 75 9.15 -3.85 -11.38
N ASP A 76 9.36 -5.15 -11.27
CA ASP A 76 9.54 -5.85 -10.00
C ASP A 76 10.69 -5.27 -9.15
N LEU A 77 11.81 -4.85 -9.77
CA LEU A 77 12.90 -4.17 -9.07
C LEU A 77 12.46 -2.84 -8.43
N SER A 78 11.52 -2.13 -9.06
CA SER A 78 10.97 -0.90 -8.49
C SER A 78 10.08 -1.21 -7.28
N MET A 79 9.37 -2.33 -7.29
CA MET A 79 8.55 -2.79 -6.16
C MET A 79 9.42 -3.26 -4.99
N LEU A 80 10.52 -3.96 -5.29
CA LEU A 80 11.43 -4.50 -4.29
C LEU A 80 12.41 -3.48 -3.71
N ARG A 81 12.51 -2.28 -4.27
CA ARG A 81 13.53 -1.27 -3.90
C ARG A 81 13.62 -1.00 -2.39
N ASN A 82 12.46 -0.97 -1.72
CA ASN A 82 12.37 -0.70 -0.28
C ASN A 82 11.89 -1.92 0.51
N ALA A 83 11.90 -3.11 -0.10
CA ALA A 83 11.45 -4.34 0.52
C ALA A 83 12.61 -5.06 1.21
N GLU A 84 12.30 -5.78 2.28
CA GLU A 84 13.18 -6.80 2.84
C GLU A 84 12.88 -8.14 2.17
N ILE A 85 13.86 -8.71 1.46
CA ILE A 85 13.71 -10.02 0.82
C ILE A 85 13.99 -11.10 1.88
N VAL A 86 12.94 -11.80 2.30
CA VAL A 86 13.02 -12.83 3.34
C VAL A 86 13.24 -14.25 2.80
N GLY A 87 13.01 -14.48 1.50
CA GLY A 87 13.20 -15.78 0.87
C GLY A 87 12.85 -15.81 -0.61
N PHE A 88 13.15 -16.94 -1.26
CA PHE A 88 12.82 -17.23 -2.66
C PHE A 88 12.09 -18.57 -2.74
N GLY A 89 11.16 -18.70 -3.69
CA GLY A 89 10.37 -19.93 -3.85
C GLY A 89 9.04 -19.89 -3.10
N THR A 90 8.54 -21.06 -2.69
CA THR A 90 7.21 -21.17 -2.06
C THR A 90 7.26 -20.68 -0.60
N PRO A 91 6.33 -19.81 -0.16
CA PRO A 91 6.37 -19.21 1.18
C PRO A 91 6.44 -20.21 2.34
N GLU A 92 5.87 -21.41 2.16
CA GLU A 92 5.84 -22.51 3.13
C GLU A 92 7.25 -22.98 3.55
N SER A 93 8.25 -22.76 2.71
CA SER A 93 9.65 -23.11 3.01
C SER A 93 10.36 -22.10 3.92
N THR A 94 9.79 -20.90 4.07
CA THR A 94 10.41 -19.75 4.75
C THR A 94 9.56 -19.21 5.90
N VAL A 95 8.23 -19.37 5.84
CA VAL A 95 7.28 -18.88 6.85
C VAL A 95 6.78 -20.06 7.69
N HIS A 96 7.10 -20.05 8.98
CA HIS A 96 6.56 -21.00 9.95
C HIS A 96 5.38 -20.36 10.67
N ILE A 97 4.18 -20.93 10.51
CA ILE A 97 3.02 -20.57 11.32
C ILE A 97 3.15 -21.33 12.65
N SER A 98 3.42 -20.60 13.73
CA SER A 98 3.43 -21.12 15.12
C SER A 98 2.06 -21.04 15.76
#